data_AF-A0A1F4AVN7-F1
#
_entry.id   AF-A0A1F4AVN7-F1
#
_cell.length_a   1.000
_cell.length_b   1.000
_cell.length_c   1.000
_cell.angle_alpha   90.00
_cell.angle_beta   90.00
_cell.angle_gamma   90.00
#
_symmetry.space_group_name_H-M   'P 1'
#
loop_
_entity.id
_entity.type
_entity.pdbx_description
1 polymer ?
#
loop_
_entity_poly.entity_id
_entity_poly.type
_entity_poly.pdbx_seq_one_letter_code
_entity_poly.pdbx_strand_id
1 'polypeptide(L)'
;MRAVASGLARRCAWIHPDQAKARKAIAGPLSAAAVVVLREQTGKHPKYVFSFRGKPITQVSTKAWYAALERAGIENFRQHDLRHTWTSWHVQAGTPLHVLQEFGAWESAEMVRRHAHLSTVHLAEYVDRVPKPKLITNEGNVTEMATIQLRAANKRSPYVTVEA
;
A
#
# COMPACT_ATOMS: atom_id res chain seq x y z
N MET A 1 1.62 -22.39 3.24
CA MET A 1 0.18 -22.04 3.27
C MET A 1 -0.64 -23.24 2.79
N ARG A 2 -1.61 -23.68 3.58
CA ARG A 2 -2.65 -24.63 3.12
C ARG A 2 -3.83 -23.76 2.66
N ALA A 3 -4.18 -23.77 1.37
CA ALA A 3 -5.39 -23.09 0.95
C ALA A 3 -6.58 -23.99 1.25
N VAL A 4 -7.48 -23.52 2.10
CA VAL A 4 -8.81 -24.13 2.22
C VAL A 4 -9.65 -23.56 1.08
N ALA A 5 -10.26 -24.42 0.26
CA ALA A 5 -11.00 -24.02 -0.95
C ALA A 5 -12.09 -22.97 -0.67
N SER A 6 -12.68 -22.98 0.53
CA SER A 6 -13.68 -22.00 0.97
C SER A 6 -13.15 -20.57 1.10
N GLY A 7 -11.85 -20.38 1.36
CA GLY A 7 -11.23 -19.06 1.48
C GLY A 7 -11.12 -18.33 0.14
N LEU A 8 -10.86 -19.06 -0.95
CA LEU A 8 -10.66 -18.47 -2.27
C LEU A 8 -11.95 -17.90 -2.87
N ALA A 9 -13.09 -18.53 -2.59
CA ALA A 9 -14.42 -18.02 -2.97
C ALA A 9 -14.73 -16.68 -2.28
N ARG A 10 -14.32 -16.54 -1.01
CA ARG A 10 -14.47 -15.31 -0.21
C ARG A 10 -13.34 -14.30 -0.44
N ARG A 11 -12.41 -14.58 -1.36
CA ARG A 11 -11.18 -13.81 -1.57
C ARG A 11 -10.44 -13.52 -0.26
N CYS A 12 -10.37 -14.51 0.62
CA CYS A 12 -9.77 -14.37 1.94
C CYS A 12 -8.80 -15.53 2.20
N ALA A 13 -7.59 -15.18 2.61
CA ALA A 13 -6.59 -16.11 3.08
C ALA A 13 -6.71 -16.26 4.59
N TRP A 14 -7.07 -17.46 5.04
CA TRP A 14 -7.10 -17.82 6.45
C TRP A 14 -5.83 -18.58 6.82
N ILE A 15 -5.04 -18.01 7.72
CA ILE A 15 -3.88 -18.65 8.34
C ILE A 15 -4.29 -19.02 9.76
N HIS A 16 -4.33 -20.32 10.03
CA HIS A 16 -4.72 -20.84 11.33
C HIS A 16 -3.65 -20.52 12.39
N PRO A 17 -4.00 -20.28 13.67
CA PRO A 17 -3.07 -19.91 14.73
C PRO A 17 -1.82 -20.79 14.86
N ASP A 18 -1.96 -22.10 14.63
CA ASP A 18 -0.86 -23.08 14.66
C ASP A 18 0.22 -22.81 13.58
N GLN A 19 -0.12 -22.05 12.54
CA GLN A 19 0.75 -21.71 11.42
C GLN A 19 1.24 -20.25 11.46
N ALA A 20 0.71 -19.44 12.37
CA ALA A 20 1.09 -18.05 12.52
C ALA A 20 2.17 -17.89 13.60
N LYS A 21 3.23 -17.12 13.29
CA LYS A 21 4.32 -16.83 14.25
C LYS A 21 3.79 -16.26 15.57
N ALA A 22 2.75 -15.44 15.51
CA ALA A 22 2.12 -14.79 16.66
C ALA A 22 1.06 -15.67 17.36
N ARG A 23 0.83 -16.91 16.91
CA ARG A 23 -0.26 -17.80 17.36
C ARG A 23 -1.65 -17.16 17.34
N LYS A 24 -1.86 -16.20 16.45
CA LYS A 24 -3.15 -15.54 16.20
C LYS A 24 -3.59 -15.87 14.78
N ALA A 25 -4.89 -16.12 14.60
CA ALA A 25 -5.44 -16.33 13.27
C ALA A 25 -5.23 -15.06 12.45
N ILE A 26 -4.77 -15.21 11.21
CA ILE A 26 -4.61 -14.08 10.28
C ILE A 26 -5.60 -14.31 9.14
N ALA A 27 -6.54 -13.38 8.97
CA ALA A 27 -7.50 -13.34 7.89
C ALA A 27 -7.16 -12.15 7.00
N GLY A 28 -6.53 -12.41 5.86
CA GLY A 28 -6.10 -11.36 4.93
C GLY A 28 -7.01 -11.33 3.68
N PRO A 29 -7.58 -10.18 3.29
CA PRO A 29 -8.23 -10.07 1.99
C PRO A 29 -7.21 -10.28 0.86
N LEU A 30 -7.65 -10.95 -0.20
CA LEU A 30 -6.84 -11.25 -1.38
C LEU A 30 -7.18 -10.29 -2.52
N SER A 31 -6.15 -9.67 -3.07
CA SER A 31 -6.27 -8.90 -4.32
C SER A 31 -6.73 -9.81 -5.46
N ALA A 32 -7.31 -9.22 -6.51
CA ALA A 32 -7.77 -9.98 -7.67
C ALA A 32 -6.61 -10.75 -8.31
N ALA A 33 -5.43 -10.11 -8.43
CA ALA A 33 -4.21 -10.74 -8.91
C ALA A 33 -3.79 -11.94 -8.04
N ALA A 34 -3.84 -11.81 -6.71
CA ALA A 34 -3.52 -12.92 -5.82
C ALA A 34 -4.50 -14.10 -6.01
N VAL A 35 -5.79 -13.83 -6.17
CA VAL A 35 -6.79 -14.87 -6.43
C VAL A 35 -6.51 -15.63 -7.72
N VAL A 36 -6.15 -14.93 -8.80
CA VAL A 36 -5.79 -15.55 -10.09
C VAL A 36 -4.61 -16.51 -9.90
N VAL A 37 -3.52 -16.03 -9.30
CA VAL A 37 -2.32 -16.86 -9.04
C VAL A 37 -2.67 -18.08 -8.19
N LEU A 38 -3.45 -17.91 -7.12
CA LEU A 38 -3.84 -19.03 -6.25
C LEU A 38 -4.72 -20.06 -6.96
N ARG A 39 -5.62 -19.62 -7.85
CA ARG A 39 -6.45 -20.52 -8.68
C ARG A 39 -5.58 -21.36 -9.60
N GLU A 40 -4.61 -20.75 -10.27
CA GLU A 40 -3.67 -21.47 -11.15
C GLU A 40 -2.81 -22.50 -10.43
N GLN A 41 -2.62 -22.35 -9.12
CA GLN A 41 -1.88 -23.34 -8.31
C GLN A 41 -2.78 -24.42 -7.69
N THR A 42 -4.10 -24.22 -7.70
CA THR A 42 -5.04 -25.16 -7.08
C THR A 42 -5.02 -26.49 -7.84
N GLY A 43 -4.97 -27.61 -7.10
CA GLY A 43 -4.94 -28.97 -7.67
C GLY A 43 -3.55 -29.48 -8.05
N LYS A 44 -2.51 -28.63 -8.14
CA LYS A 44 -1.14 -29.07 -8.47
C LYS A 44 -0.45 -29.87 -7.38
N HIS A 45 -0.89 -29.72 -6.14
CA HIS A 45 -0.38 -30.47 -5.00
C HIS A 45 -1.51 -30.69 -3.97
N PRO A 46 -1.63 -31.89 -3.36
CA PRO A 46 -2.78 -32.24 -2.50
C PRO A 46 -2.94 -31.36 -1.25
N LYS A 47 -1.83 -30.83 -0.71
CA LYS A 47 -1.81 -30.08 0.57
C LYS A 47 -1.35 -28.62 0.51
N TYR A 48 -0.40 -28.27 -0.35
CA TYR A 48 0.27 -26.97 -0.37
C TYR A 48 -0.04 -26.23 -1.67
N VAL A 49 -0.29 -24.92 -1.58
CA VAL A 49 -0.51 -24.10 -2.78
C VAL A 49 0.78 -23.97 -3.58
N PHE A 50 1.88 -23.66 -2.91
CA PHE A 50 3.18 -23.51 -3.53
C PHE A 50 4.05 -24.70 -3.14
N SER A 51 4.47 -25.47 -4.15
CA SER A 51 5.35 -26.62 -4.00
C SER A 51 6.35 -26.67 -5.15
N PHE A 52 7.50 -27.28 -4.91
CA PHE A 52 8.51 -27.55 -5.93
C PHE A 52 8.92 -29.03 -5.83
N ARG A 53 8.78 -29.75 -6.95
CA ARG A 53 9.04 -31.21 -7.02
C ARG A 53 8.33 -31.99 -5.91
N GLY A 54 7.05 -31.68 -5.67
CA GLY A 54 6.22 -32.34 -4.66
C GLY A 54 6.55 -31.99 -3.20
N LYS A 55 7.53 -31.11 -2.95
CA LYS A 55 7.89 -30.65 -1.61
C LYS A 55 7.41 -29.22 -1.37
N PRO A 56 6.98 -28.87 -0.15
CA PRO A 56 6.60 -27.49 0.18
C PRO A 56 7.81 -26.57 0.05
N ILE A 57 7.57 -25.35 -0.43
CA ILE A 57 8.57 -24.29 -0.41
C ILE A 57 8.64 -23.73 1.02
N THR A 58 9.80 -23.84 1.66
CA THR A 58 10.05 -23.36 3.03
C THR A 58 10.84 -22.06 3.09
N GLN A 59 11.59 -21.74 2.02
CA GLN A 59 12.33 -20.50 1.86
C GLN A 59 12.03 -19.90 0.48
N VAL A 60 11.88 -18.59 0.40
CA VAL A 60 11.52 -17.89 -0.84
C VAL A 60 12.77 -17.35 -1.56
N SER A 61 13.80 -16.94 -0.81
CA SER A 61 15.13 -16.57 -1.33
C SER A 61 15.87 -17.80 -1.89
N THR A 62 15.50 -18.20 -3.10
CA THR A 62 15.99 -19.39 -3.80
C THR A 62 16.59 -19.01 -5.15
N LYS A 63 17.20 -19.96 -5.86
CA LYS A 63 17.66 -19.74 -7.25
C LYS A 63 16.54 -19.21 -8.16
N ALA A 64 15.30 -19.66 -7.95
CA ALA A 64 14.15 -19.19 -8.72
C ALA A 64 13.85 -17.69 -8.48
N TRP A 65 14.06 -17.21 -7.25
CA TRP A 65 13.91 -15.79 -6.90
C TRP A 65 14.96 -14.94 -7.61
N TYR A 66 16.23 -15.29 -7.50
CA TYR A 66 17.30 -14.52 -8.16
C TYR A 66 17.19 -14.55 -9.69
N ALA A 67 16.83 -15.69 -10.27
CA ALA A 67 16.56 -15.79 -11.70
C ALA A 67 15.36 -14.91 -12.12
N ALA A 68 14.36 -14.72 -11.24
CA ALA A 68 13.26 -13.81 -11.51
C ALA A 68 13.69 -12.34 -11.46
N LEU A 69 14.57 -11.98 -10.51
CA LEU A 69 15.16 -10.64 -10.43
C LEU A 69 16.01 -10.32 -11.67
N GLU A 70 16.83 -11.28 -12.11
CA GLU A 70 17.65 -11.16 -13.32
C GLU A 70 16.79 -10.93 -14.57
N ARG A 71 15.73 -11.74 -14.76
CA ARG A 71 14.78 -11.53 -15.87
C ARG A 71 14.05 -10.20 -15.79
N ALA A 72 13.86 -9.66 -14.59
CA ALA A 72 13.23 -8.36 -14.38
C ALA A 72 14.23 -7.18 -14.45
N GLY A 73 15.54 -7.44 -14.55
CA GLY A 73 16.59 -6.42 -14.54
C GLY A 73 16.71 -5.69 -13.20
N ILE A 74 16.42 -6.36 -12.08
CA ILE A 74 16.42 -5.76 -10.74
C ILE A 74 17.65 -6.25 -9.95
N GLU A 75 18.44 -5.30 -9.44
CA GLU A 75 19.61 -5.56 -8.61
C GLU A 75 19.38 -5.16 -7.14
N ASN A 76 20.19 -5.71 -6.24
CA ASN A 76 20.19 -5.37 -4.80
C ASN A 76 18.82 -5.44 -4.10
N PHE A 77 17.95 -6.35 -4.54
CA PHE A 77 16.57 -6.46 -4.06
C PHE A 77 16.32 -7.76 -3.30
N ARG A 78 15.76 -7.66 -2.10
CA ARG A 78 15.44 -8.77 -1.20
C ARG A 78 13.96 -9.05 -1.21
N GLN A 79 13.58 -10.28 -0.84
CA GLN A 79 12.18 -10.67 -0.70
C GLN A 79 11.37 -9.77 0.25
N HIS A 80 12.01 -9.18 1.27
CA HIS A 80 11.35 -8.30 2.23
C HIS A 80 11.04 -6.93 1.62
N ASP A 81 11.78 -6.53 0.59
CA ASP A 81 11.60 -5.25 -0.07
C ASP A 81 10.27 -5.22 -0.82
N LEU A 82 9.74 -6.36 -1.29
CA LEU A 82 8.37 -6.45 -1.81
C LEU A 82 7.33 -5.92 -0.81
N ARG A 83 7.49 -6.23 0.48
CA ARG A 83 6.58 -5.74 1.53
C ARG A 83 6.76 -4.25 1.75
N HIS A 84 7.98 -3.74 1.71
CA HIS A 84 8.25 -2.30 1.79
C HIS A 84 7.68 -1.54 0.59
N THR A 85 7.85 -2.04 -0.63
CA THR A 85 7.28 -1.48 -1.86
C THR A 85 5.75 -1.45 -1.78
N TRP A 86 5.12 -2.58 -1.44
CA TRP A 86 3.66 -2.65 -1.26
C TRP A 86 3.15 -1.63 -0.23
N THR A 87 3.83 -1.51 0.91
CA THR A 87 3.48 -0.54 1.95
C THR A 87 3.59 0.89 1.45
N SER A 88 4.69 1.21 0.77
CA SER A 88 4.97 2.56 0.26
C SER A 88 3.93 2.99 -0.76
N TRP A 89 3.55 2.09 -1.68
CA TRP A 89 2.48 2.36 -2.66
C TRP A 89 1.13 2.58 -2.00
N HIS A 90 0.77 1.79 -0.98
CA HIS A 90 -0.48 2.00 -0.25
C HIS A 90 -0.53 3.37 0.45
N VAL A 91 0.57 3.76 1.11
CA VAL A 91 0.64 5.05 1.78
C VAL A 91 0.56 6.20 0.77
N GLN A 92 1.34 6.14 -0.31
CA GLN A 92 1.30 7.14 -1.39
C GLN A 92 -0.08 7.25 -2.04
N ALA A 93 -0.81 6.14 -2.16
CA ALA A 93 -2.19 6.11 -2.65
C ALA A 93 -3.23 6.60 -1.61
N GLY A 94 -2.81 7.04 -0.42
CA GLY A 94 -3.68 7.58 0.61
C GLY A 94 -4.38 6.54 1.48
N THR A 95 -3.93 5.28 1.48
CA THR A 95 -4.52 4.25 2.35
C THR A 95 -4.32 4.64 3.83
N PRO A 96 -5.37 4.70 4.65
CA PRO A 96 -5.24 5.02 6.07
C PRO A 96 -4.34 4.03 6.80
N LEU A 97 -3.48 4.53 7.71
CA LEU A 97 -2.47 3.71 8.39
C LEU A 97 -3.07 2.58 9.25
N HIS A 98 -4.26 2.77 9.82
CA HIS A 98 -4.94 1.71 10.59
C HIS A 98 -5.38 0.55 9.70
N VAL A 99 -5.96 0.85 8.52
CA VAL A 99 -6.29 -0.17 7.51
C VAL A 99 -5.04 -0.89 7.05
N LEU A 100 -3.96 -0.13 6.82
CA LEU A 100 -2.69 -0.71 6.38
C LEU A 100 -2.07 -1.59 7.47
N GLN A 101 -2.19 -1.22 8.74
CA GLN A 101 -1.77 -2.05 9.88
C GLN A 101 -2.46 -3.42 9.88
N GLU A 102 -3.78 -3.44 9.69
CA GLU A 102 -4.57 -4.66 9.62
C GLU A 102 -4.21 -5.50 8.39
N PHE A 103 -4.14 -4.89 7.20
CA PHE A 103 -3.78 -5.58 5.95
C PHE A 103 -2.39 -6.18 5.98
N GLY A 104 -1.42 -5.45 6.53
CA GLY A 104 -0.05 -5.91 6.66
C GLY A 104 0.16 -6.88 7.83
N ALA A 105 -0.87 -7.14 8.65
CA ALA A 105 -0.80 -7.92 9.88
C ALA A 105 0.34 -7.47 10.81
N TRP A 106 0.52 -6.15 10.97
CA TRP A 106 1.50 -5.60 11.90
C TRP A 106 1.00 -5.63 13.33
N GLU A 107 1.92 -5.91 14.25
CA GLU A 107 1.62 -6.00 15.67
C GLU A 107 1.31 -4.64 16.31
N SER A 108 1.94 -3.57 15.83
CA SER A 108 1.71 -2.22 16.36
C SER A 108 1.62 -1.15 15.27
N ALA A 109 0.87 -0.08 15.56
CA ALA A 109 0.75 1.07 14.69
C ALA A 109 2.10 1.75 14.44
N GLU A 110 2.99 1.72 15.44
CA GLU A 110 4.34 2.28 15.35
C GLU A 110 5.16 1.66 14.21
N MET A 111 5.02 0.35 13.97
CA MET A 111 5.72 -0.32 12.88
C MET A 111 5.33 0.23 11.50
N VAL A 112 4.08 0.67 11.36
CA VAL A 112 3.50 1.23 10.12
C VAL A 112 3.80 2.71 9.99
N ARG A 113 3.78 3.48 11.10
CA ARG A 113 4.06 4.92 11.13
C ARG A 113 5.38 5.31 10.49
N ARG A 114 6.36 4.40 10.45
CA ARG A 114 7.61 4.59 9.69
C ARG A 114 7.40 4.97 8.23
N HIS A 115 6.25 4.62 7.64
CA HIS A 115 5.90 4.94 6.25
C HIS A 115 4.99 6.18 6.13
N ALA A 116 4.49 6.73 7.24
CA ALA A 116 3.47 7.80 7.23
C ALA A 116 3.90 9.04 6.44
N HIS A 117 5.18 9.38 6.48
CA HIS A 117 5.76 10.52 5.78
C HIS A 117 5.70 10.41 4.24
N LEU A 118 5.42 9.22 3.70
CA LEU A 118 5.29 8.99 2.25
C LEU A 118 3.96 9.49 1.68
N SER A 119 3.04 9.97 2.53
CA SER A 119 1.77 10.56 2.12
C SER A 119 1.58 11.92 2.76
N THR A 120 1.28 12.92 1.93
CA THR A 120 0.78 14.22 2.36
C THR A 120 -0.73 14.34 2.17
N VAL A 121 -1.36 13.37 1.51
CA VAL A 121 -2.78 13.39 1.14
C VAL A 121 -3.67 13.49 2.38
N HIS A 122 -3.34 12.73 3.43
CA HIS A 122 -4.09 12.79 4.68
C HIS A 122 -4.04 14.18 5.34
N LEU A 123 -2.98 14.97 5.11
CA LEU A 123 -2.85 16.31 5.69
C LEU A 123 -3.73 17.34 4.97
N ALA A 124 -4.04 17.14 3.68
CA ALA A 124 -4.83 18.07 2.87
C ALA A 124 -6.21 18.36 3.49
N GLU A 125 -6.84 17.35 4.09
CA GLU A 125 -8.15 17.47 4.76
C GLU A 125 -8.11 18.29 6.07
N TYR A 126 -6.91 18.62 6.56
CA TYR A 126 -6.70 19.37 7.79
C TYR A 126 -6.23 20.81 7.54
N VAL A 127 -5.72 21.10 6.33
CA VAL A 127 -5.18 22.43 5.97
C VAL A 127 -6.24 23.52 6.17
N ASP A 128 -7.48 23.28 5.76
CA ASP A 128 -8.57 24.27 5.79
C ASP A 128 -9.45 24.21 7.06
N ARG A 129 -9.03 23.50 8.11
CA ARG A 129 -9.84 23.39 9.35
C ARG A 129 -9.79 24.64 10.23
N VAL A 130 -8.80 25.50 10.00
CA VAL A 130 -8.65 26.77 10.70
C VAL A 130 -9.45 27.83 9.94
N PRO A 131 -10.12 28.80 10.61
CA PRO A 131 -10.90 29.84 9.93
C PRO A 131 -10.11 30.48 8.80
N LYS A 132 -10.70 30.50 7.60
CA LYS A 132 -10.08 31.10 6.43
C LYS A 132 -9.74 32.57 6.73
N PRO A 133 -8.52 33.03 6.37
CA PRO A 133 -8.16 34.42 6.55
C PRO A 133 -9.15 35.31 5.79
N LYS A 134 -9.75 36.27 6.49
CA LYS A 134 -10.56 37.32 5.86
C LYS A 134 -9.59 38.28 5.19
N LEU A 135 -9.65 38.37 3.87
CA LEU A 135 -8.95 39.44 3.15
C LEU A 135 -9.66 40.75 3.49
N ILE A 136 -8.96 41.61 4.21
CA ILE A 136 -9.42 42.97 4.50
C ILE A 136 -9.00 43.81 3.29
N THR A 137 -9.94 44.13 2.41
CA THR A 137 -9.71 45.15 1.38
C THR A 137 -9.87 46.53 2.00
N ASN A 138 -9.05 47.49 1.59
CA ASN A 138 -9.03 48.87 2.13
C ASN A 138 -10.33 49.68 1.89
N GLU A 139 -11.39 49.07 1.37
CA GLU A 139 -12.64 49.73 1.00
C GLU A 139 -13.85 49.28 1.84
N GLY A 140 -13.65 48.59 2.96
CA GLY A 140 -14.72 48.31 3.93
C GLY A 140 -15.82 47.35 3.46
N ASN A 141 -15.69 46.73 2.29
CA ASN A 141 -16.64 45.73 1.79
C ASN A 141 -16.09 44.30 1.95
N VAL A 142 -16.72 43.55 2.85
CA VAL A 142 -16.45 42.11 3.04
C VAL A 142 -17.16 41.35 1.91
N THR A 143 -16.40 40.90 0.90
CA THR A 143 -16.96 40.06 -0.16
C THR A 143 -16.59 38.60 0.10
N GLU A 144 -17.60 37.73 0.20
CA GLU A 144 -17.39 36.30 0.33
C GLU A 144 -16.97 35.73 -1.03
N MET A 145 -15.75 35.17 -1.08
CA MET A 145 -15.16 34.36 -2.16
C MET A 145 -14.94 35.06 -3.52
N ALA A 146 -13.80 35.74 -3.67
CA ALA A 146 -13.18 35.86 -4.99
C ALA A 146 -12.50 34.52 -5.35
N THR A 147 -13.01 33.83 -6.37
CA THR A 147 -12.29 32.71 -7.00
C THR A 147 -10.92 33.22 -7.45
N ILE A 148 -9.86 32.72 -6.85
CA ILE A 148 -8.49 32.94 -7.33
C ILE A 148 -8.40 32.25 -8.70
N GLN A 149 -8.61 33.02 -9.77
CA GLN A 149 -8.27 32.60 -11.11
C GLN A 149 -6.75 32.55 -11.20
N LEU A 150 -6.19 31.35 -11.01
CA LEU A 150 -4.79 31.09 -11.32
C LEU A 150 -4.56 31.43 -12.80
N ARG A 151 -3.98 32.60 -13.08
CA ARG A 151 -3.49 32.92 -14.42
C ARG A 151 -2.50 31.82 -14.80
N ALA A 152 -2.78 31.15 -15.91
CA ALA A 152 -1.93 30.10 -16.45
C ALA A 152 -0.47 30.58 -16.49
N ALA A 153 0.43 29.80 -15.89
CA ALA A 153 1.86 30.06 -15.89
C ALA A 153 2.37 30.21 -17.33
N ASN A 154 3.15 31.27 -17.56
CA ASN A 154 3.88 31.48 -18.80
C ASN A 154 4.76 30.25 -19.10
N LYS A 155 4.66 29.68 -20.31
CA LYS A 155 5.24 28.38 -20.73
C LYS A 155 6.78 28.28 -20.68
N ARG A 156 7.49 29.21 -20.03
CA ARG A 156 8.95 29.30 -20.00
C ARG A 156 9.59 29.18 -18.61
N SER A 157 8.82 29.01 -17.53
CA SER A 157 9.38 28.77 -16.20
C SER A 157 8.61 27.67 -15.45
N PRO A 158 9.27 26.60 -14.97
CA PRO A 158 8.63 25.54 -14.20
C PRO A 158 8.34 25.93 -12.74
N TYR A 159 8.67 27.16 -12.32
CA TYR A 159 8.39 27.66 -10.97
C TYR A 159 7.38 28.81 -11.01
N VAL A 160 6.34 28.70 -10.18
CA VAL A 160 5.37 29.77 -9.91
C VAL A 160 6.00 30.73 -8.92
N THR A 161 6.35 31.93 -9.36
CA THR A 161 6.74 33.02 -8.47
C THR A 161 5.48 33.58 -7.81
N VAL A 162 5.43 33.55 -6.48
CA VAL A 162 4.42 34.26 -5.69
C VAL A 162 5.10 35.52 -5.17
N GLU A 163 4.79 36.67 -5.77
CA GLU A 163 5.17 37.97 -5.20
C GLU A 163 4.03 38.46 -4.28
N ALA A 164 4.42 39.02 -3.14
CA ALA A 164 3.55 39.50 -2.08
C ALA A 164 3.00 40.90 -2.39
#